data_AF-A0A933X5V4-F1
#
_entry.id   AF-A0A933X5V4-F1
#
_cell.length_a   1.000
_cell.length_b   1.000
_cell.length_c   1.000
_cell.angle_alpha   90.00
_cell.angle_beta   90.00
_cell.angle_gamma   90.00
#
_symmetry.space_group_name_H-M   'P 1'
#
loop_
_entity.id
_entity.type
_entity.pdbx_description
1 polymer ?
#
loop_
_entity_poly.entity_id
_entity_poly.type
_entity_poly.pdbx_seq_one_letter_code
_entity_poly.pdbx_strand_id
1 'polypeptide(L)'
;MLRGEPLEQEPWRTWSSKHARIHAALVVERTRVVERDHERSIASTLPFEERLGRLESGETCDLPHTLAAAALPAHVPVLVACLDPSRTRVFVCAARALGRLGGEQALTALLDAADRLRKVTGYPLGRSGALAGALAEFDDPRVLTLARSAYGSEHPLLDQVALHLFERRATLEDVPRVVERLRDQYRTPEDDHAVRHAAQVLGRFPGQGWIDELVHAAHDLRCASCRGKTLRALSVLDAPRFERTLARACLWDCDDATVGLGIRTAPLDAPLVRPRLVALAARRAISPHGSDDAMHARHRLAIG
;
A
#
# COMPACT_ATOMS: atom_id res chain seq x y z
N MET A 1 -27.83 -12.57 33.67
CA MET A 1 -26.62 -12.91 34.44
C MET A 1 -25.67 -13.68 33.53
N LEU A 2 -24.78 -12.97 32.84
CA LEU A 2 -23.70 -13.56 32.06
C LEU A 2 -22.50 -13.69 33.00
N ARG A 3 -21.99 -14.91 33.16
CA ARG A 3 -20.81 -15.19 33.98
C ARG A 3 -19.61 -14.50 33.33
N GLY A 4 -18.96 -13.62 34.07
CA GLY A 4 -17.72 -12.99 33.65
C GLY A 4 -16.61 -14.03 33.64
N GLU A 5 -16.18 -14.44 32.45
CA GLU A 5 -14.90 -15.13 32.30
C GLU A 5 -13.76 -14.11 32.45
N PRO A 6 -12.70 -14.46 33.20
CA PRO A 6 -11.55 -13.59 33.34
C PRO A 6 -10.83 -13.47 31.99
N LEU A 7 -10.49 -12.24 31.60
CA LEU A 7 -9.59 -11.89 30.49
C LEU A 7 -8.13 -12.32 30.79
N GLU A 8 -7.94 -13.55 31.25
CA GLU A 8 -6.64 -14.13 31.57
C GLU A 8 -6.12 -14.92 30.38
N GLN A 9 -5.69 -14.20 29.36
CA GLN A 9 -4.44 -14.45 28.64
C GLN A 9 -4.28 -13.41 27.55
N GLU A 10 -3.52 -12.38 27.87
CA GLU A 10 -3.21 -11.23 27.04
C GLU A 10 -2.29 -11.64 25.86
N PRO A 11 -2.80 -11.74 24.61
CA PRO A 11 -2.02 -12.24 23.47
C PRO A 11 -0.77 -11.41 23.15
N TRP A 12 -0.72 -10.16 23.62
CA TRP A 12 0.36 -9.20 23.36
C TRP A 12 1.67 -9.48 24.10
N ARG A 13 1.70 -10.36 25.12
CA ARG A 13 2.95 -10.70 25.84
C ARG A 13 3.92 -11.54 25.01
N THR A 14 3.44 -12.25 23.99
CA THR A 14 4.28 -13.06 23.09
C THR A 14 4.98 -12.24 21.99
N TRP A 15 4.64 -10.96 21.83
CA TRP A 15 5.08 -10.14 20.70
C TRP A 15 6.41 -9.40 20.92
N SER A 16 6.86 -9.18 22.17
CA SER A 16 8.08 -8.38 22.44
C SER A 16 9.38 -9.08 22.04
N SER A 17 9.45 -10.41 22.09
CA SER A 17 10.66 -11.17 21.75
C SER A 17 10.97 -11.18 20.24
N LYS A 18 10.01 -10.86 19.36
CA LYS A 18 10.25 -10.72 17.91
C LYS A 18 10.96 -9.40 17.55
N HIS A 19 10.82 -8.36 18.38
CA HIS A 19 11.29 -7.01 18.06
C HIS A 19 12.83 -6.89 18.02
N ALA A 20 13.55 -7.62 18.87
CA ALA A 20 15.02 -7.56 18.93
C ALA A 20 15.71 -8.11 17.67
N ARG A 21 15.12 -9.14 17.03
CA ARG A 21 15.65 -9.74 15.79
C ARG A 21 15.48 -8.80 14.58
N ILE A 22 14.43 -7.98 14.58
CA ILE A 22 14.16 -7.02 13.51
C ILE A 22 15.20 -5.88 13.54
N HIS A 23 15.58 -5.42 14.73
CA HIS A 23 16.55 -4.32 14.87
C HIS A 23 17.95 -4.64 14.31
N ALA A 24 18.43 -5.88 14.47
CA ALA A 24 19.73 -6.29 13.92
C ALA A 24 19.72 -6.34 12.37
N ALA A 25 18.59 -6.73 11.77
CA ALA A 25 18.42 -6.72 10.31
C ALA A 25 18.41 -5.31 9.72
N LEU A 26 17.86 -4.32 10.45
CA LEU A 26 17.77 -2.93 10.00
C LEU A 26 19.14 -2.22 9.92
N VAL A 27 20.10 -2.59 10.77
CA VAL A 27 21.47 -2.01 10.74
C VAL A 27 22.23 -2.47 9.49
N VAL A 28 22.10 -3.74 9.10
CA VAL A 28 22.73 -4.29 7.88
C VAL A 28 22.17 -3.64 6.61
N GLU A 29 20.87 -3.33 6.57
CA GLU A 29 20.30 -2.63 5.40
C GLU A 29 20.76 -1.18 5.28
N ARG A 30 21.13 -0.51 6.39
CA ARG A 30 21.56 0.89 6.33
C ARG A 30 22.89 1.08 5.60
N THR A 31 23.83 0.15 5.76
CA THR A 31 25.11 0.17 5.03
C THR A 31 24.89 -0.06 3.54
N ARG A 32 23.96 -0.95 3.18
CA ARG A 32 23.57 -1.19 1.78
C ARG A 32 22.93 0.02 1.12
N VAL A 33 22.23 0.90 1.85
CA VAL A 33 21.63 2.11 1.27
C VAL A 33 22.69 3.11 0.79
N VAL A 34 23.78 3.31 1.56
CA VAL A 34 24.86 4.25 1.19
C VAL A 34 25.61 3.79 -0.05
N GLU A 35 25.88 2.49 -0.17
CA GLU A 35 26.52 1.89 -1.35
C GLU A 35 25.63 2.06 -2.60
N ARG A 36 24.31 1.82 -2.48
CA ARG A 36 23.35 2.02 -3.58
C ARG A 36 23.26 3.47 -4.04
N ASP A 37 23.36 4.45 -3.14
CA ASP A 37 23.33 5.86 -3.52
C ASP A 37 24.58 6.30 -4.29
N HIS A 38 25.75 5.72 -3.98
CA HIS A 38 26.97 5.94 -4.77
C HIS A 38 26.86 5.32 -6.17
N GLU A 39 26.37 4.08 -6.28
CA GLU A 39 26.15 3.41 -7.56
C GLU A 39 25.12 4.15 -8.44
N ARG A 40 24.05 4.70 -7.83
CA ARG A 40 23.07 5.55 -8.53
C ARG A 40 23.69 6.80 -9.13
N SER A 41 24.64 7.42 -8.45
CA SER A 41 25.35 8.61 -8.94
C SER A 41 26.11 8.29 -10.24
N ILE A 42 26.87 7.19 -10.26
CA ILE A 42 27.62 6.76 -11.45
C ILE A 42 26.69 6.29 -12.58
N ALA A 43 25.65 5.51 -12.26
CA ALA A 43 24.69 5.05 -13.27
C ALA A 43 23.90 6.20 -13.92
N SER A 44 23.77 7.35 -13.24
CA SER A 44 23.07 8.52 -13.75
C SER A 44 23.80 9.27 -14.86
N THR A 45 25.11 9.03 -15.05
CA THR A 45 25.93 9.69 -16.08
C THR A 45 26.07 8.89 -17.38
N LEU A 46 25.66 7.62 -17.40
CA LEU A 46 25.76 6.77 -18.59
C LEU A 46 24.73 7.17 -19.66
N PRO A 47 24.99 6.97 -20.96
CA PRO A 47 23.98 7.10 -22.01
C PRO A 47 22.76 6.18 -21.76
N PHE A 48 21.59 6.54 -22.30
CA PHE A 48 20.34 5.81 -22.07
C PHE A 48 20.43 4.35 -22.54
N GLU A 49 21.04 4.13 -23.71
CA GLU A 49 21.23 2.83 -24.34
C GLU A 49 22.14 1.92 -23.52
N GLU A 50 23.20 2.49 -22.93
CA GLU A 50 24.11 1.74 -22.05
C GLU A 50 23.41 1.34 -20.75
N ARG A 51 22.59 2.23 -20.17
CA ARG A 51 21.75 1.88 -19.01
C ARG A 51 20.78 0.76 -19.35
N LEU A 52 20.15 0.82 -20.53
CA LEU A 52 19.22 -0.21 -20.96
C LEU A 52 19.94 -1.56 -21.15
N GLY A 53 21.11 -1.57 -21.81
CA GLY A 53 21.91 -2.79 -21.98
C GLY A 53 22.34 -3.43 -20.65
N ARG A 54 22.76 -2.62 -19.67
CA ARG A 54 23.09 -3.11 -18.31
C ARG A 54 21.88 -3.65 -17.54
N LEU A 55 20.69 -3.12 -17.81
CA LEU A 55 19.45 -3.63 -17.23
C LEU A 55 19.09 -5.00 -17.83
N GLU A 56 19.34 -5.19 -19.13
CA GLU A 56 19.12 -6.45 -19.83
C GLU A 56 20.11 -7.54 -19.41
N SER A 57 21.37 -7.20 -19.16
CA SER A 57 22.39 -8.13 -18.64
C SER A 57 22.20 -8.49 -17.16
N GLY A 58 21.35 -7.73 -16.45
CA GLY A 58 21.07 -7.95 -15.03
C GLY A 58 22.17 -7.46 -14.09
N GLU A 59 23.15 -6.71 -14.61
CA GLU A 59 24.36 -6.28 -13.91
C GLU A 59 24.13 -5.31 -12.76
N THR A 60 22.96 -4.66 -12.65
CA THR A 60 22.70 -3.70 -11.58
C THR A 60 21.25 -3.70 -11.09
N CYS A 61 21.07 -3.53 -9.78
CA CYS A 61 19.79 -3.60 -9.09
C CYS A 61 19.07 -2.24 -9.02
N ASP A 62 19.79 -1.12 -9.16
CA ASP A 62 19.29 0.24 -8.91
C ASP A 62 18.94 1.06 -10.17
N LEU A 63 19.16 0.51 -11.37
CA LEU A 63 18.81 1.14 -12.65
C LEU A 63 17.32 1.50 -12.85
N PRO A 64 16.32 0.84 -12.24
CA PRO A 64 14.92 1.14 -12.58
C PRO A 64 14.49 2.58 -12.35
N HIS A 65 15.05 3.25 -11.35
CA HIS A 65 14.74 4.64 -11.06
C HIS A 65 15.55 5.61 -11.91
N THR A 66 16.80 5.27 -12.25
CA THR A 66 17.66 6.12 -13.07
C THR A 66 17.28 6.11 -14.54
N LEU A 67 16.79 4.97 -15.07
CA LEU A 67 16.32 4.87 -16.45
C LEU A 67 15.02 5.66 -16.64
N ALA A 68 14.06 5.53 -15.72
CA ALA A 68 12.82 6.30 -15.77
C ALA A 68 13.02 7.80 -15.53
N ALA A 69 14.10 8.23 -14.86
CA ALA A 69 14.42 9.64 -14.67
C ALA A 69 15.13 10.27 -15.88
N ALA A 70 15.90 9.47 -16.64
CA ALA A 70 16.63 9.95 -17.82
C ALA A 70 15.88 9.76 -19.14
N ALA A 71 14.69 9.15 -19.10
CA ALA A 71 13.87 8.95 -20.28
C ALA A 71 13.45 10.31 -20.88
N LEU A 72 13.52 10.40 -22.21
CA LEU A 72 13.14 11.56 -23.01
C LEU A 72 12.05 11.12 -24.00
N PRO A 73 11.24 12.04 -24.56
CA PRO A 73 10.23 11.68 -25.54
C PRO A 73 10.78 10.88 -26.74
N ALA A 74 12.01 11.16 -27.16
CA ALA A 74 12.69 10.41 -28.23
C ALA A 74 12.91 8.92 -27.90
N HIS A 75 12.90 8.53 -26.61
CA HIS A 75 13.08 7.16 -26.15
C HIS A 75 11.77 6.35 -26.12
N VAL A 76 10.60 6.95 -26.41
CA VAL A 76 9.32 6.21 -26.37
C VAL A 76 9.35 4.94 -27.23
N PRO A 77 9.81 4.94 -28.50
CA PRO A 77 9.80 3.72 -29.32
C PRO A 77 10.62 2.57 -28.73
N VAL A 78 11.81 2.85 -28.20
CA VAL A 78 12.65 1.83 -27.57
C VAL A 78 12.03 1.32 -26.26
N LEU A 79 11.45 2.22 -25.45
CA LEU A 79 10.75 1.83 -24.23
C LEU A 79 9.51 0.98 -24.51
N VAL A 80 8.77 1.24 -25.59
CA VAL A 80 7.64 0.41 -26.02
C VAL A 80 8.10 -1.00 -26.38
N ALA A 81 9.22 -1.14 -27.09
CA ALA A 81 9.81 -2.45 -27.40
C ALA A 81 10.24 -3.22 -26.13
N CYS A 82 10.57 -2.50 -25.05
CA CYS A 82 10.93 -3.06 -23.75
C CYS A 82 9.72 -3.53 -22.91
N LEU A 83 8.47 -3.31 -23.35
CA LEU A 83 7.26 -3.83 -22.67
C LEU A 83 6.98 -5.30 -22.99
N ASP A 84 8.02 -6.13 -22.95
CA ASP A 84 7.93 -7.59 -23.02
C ASP A 84 7.72 -8.17 -21.62
N PRO A 85 6.57 -8.82 -21.34
CA PRO A 85 6.32 -9.44 -20.06
C PRO A 85 7.37 -10.51 -19.65
N SER A 86 8.07 -11.13 -20.60
CA SER A 86 9.10 -12.12 -20.27
C SER A 86 10.30 -11.49 -19.52
N ARG A 87 10.57 -10.20 -19.77
CA ARG A 87 11.71 -9.45 -19.23
C ARG A 87 11.30 -8.60 -18.03
N THR A 88 10.99 -9.23 -16.91
CA THR A 88 10.38 -8.56 -15.72
C THR A 88 11.06 -7.26 -15.31
N ARG A 89 12.40 -7.20 -15.19
CA ARG A 89 13.13 -5.98 -14.79
C ARG A 89 13.00 -4.88 -15.85
N VAL A 90 13.27 -5.22 -17.11
CA VAL A 90 13.18 -4.32 -18.27
C VAL A 90 11.76 -3.75 -18.41
N PHE A 91 10.75 -4.62 -18.32
CA PHE A 91 9.34 -4.25 -18.32
C PHE A 91 9.00 -3.21 -17.25
N VAL A 92 9.40 -3.46 -16.00
CA VAL A 92 9.11 -2.56 -14.87
C VAL A 92 9.69 -1.16 -15.09
N CYS A 93 10.92 -1.09 -15.61
CA CYS A 93 11.59 0.18 -15.88
C CYS A 93 10.93 0.91 -17.05
N ALA A 94 10.65 0.17 -18.12
CA ALA A 94 9.99 0.70 -19.31
C ALA A 94 8.60 1.26 -18.98
N ALA A 95 7.78 0.49 -18.24
CA ALA A 95 6.46 0.93 -17.83
C ALA A 95 6.51 2.24 -17.02
N ARG A 96 7.38 2.31 -16.00
CA ARG A 96 7.55 3.52 -15.18
C ARG A 96 8.02 4.72 -15.99
N ALA A 97 8.97 4.52 -16.91
CA ALA A 97 9.48 5.58 -17.78
C ALA A 97 8.36 6.11 -18.70
N LEU A 98 7.60 5.21 -19.33
CA LEU A 98 6.48 5.56 -20.20
C LEU A 98 5.36 6.28 -19.45
N GLY A 99 5.03 5.86 -18.22
CA GLY A 99 4.05 6.55 -17.38
C GLY A 99 4.45 8.00 -17.07
N ARG A 100 5.74 8.24 -16.79
CA ARG A 100 6.26 9.59 -16.54
C ARG A 100 6.33 10.47 -17.79
N LEU A 101 6.73 9.87 -18.91
CA LEU A 101 6.79 10.58 -20.18
C LEU A 101 5.40 10.98 -20.67
N GLY A 102 4.40 10.14 -20.40
CA GLY A 102 3.03 10.37 -20.86
C GLY A 102 2.89 10.32 -22.38
N GLY A 103 1.79 10.86 -22.87
CA GLY A 103 1.46 10.90 -24.31
C GLY A 103 0.74 9.66 -24.84
N GLU A 104 0.05 9.84 -25.96
CA GLU A 104 -0.86 8.84 -26.54
C GLU A 104 -0.17 7.51 -26.88
N GLN A 105 1.05 7.58 -27.41
CA GLN A 105 1.83 6.39 -27.76
C GLN A 105 2.21 5.58 -26.52
N ALA A 106 2.60 6.24 -25.44
CA ALA A 106 2.94 5.58 -24.17
C ALA A 106 1.70 4.93 -23.56
N LEU A 107 0.56 5.65 -23.54
CA LEU A 107 -0.70 5.11 -23.03
C LEU A 107 -1.14 3.87 -23.82
N THR A 108 -1.19 3.96 -25.14
CA THR A 108 -1.57 2.84 -26.01
C THR A 108 -0.68 1.62 -25.76
N ALA A 109 0.64 1.83 -25.68
CA ALA A 109 1.58 0.75 -25.44
C ALA A 109 1.41 0.09 -24.04
N LEU A 110 1.08 0.87 -23.01
CA LEU A 110 0.81 0.34 -21.67
C LEU A 110 -0.52 -0.43 -21.63
N LEU A 111 -1.56 0.05 -22.33
CA LEU A 111 -2.83 -0.68 -22.46
C LEU A 111 -2.63 -2.01 -23.21
N ASP A 112 -1.85 -2.00 -24.30
CA ASP A 112 -1.48 -3.22 -25.02
C ASP A 112 -0.67 -4.18 -24.13
N ALA A 113 0.23 -3.65 -23.30
CA ALA A 113 0.97 -4.45 -22.33
C ALA A 113 0.05 -5.10 -21.29
N ALA A 114 -1.02 -4.42 -20.86
CA ALA A 114 -2.04 -5.00 -19.98
C ALA A 114 -2.74 -6.19 -20.66
N ASP A 115 -3.12 -6.07 -21.94
CA ASP A 115 -3.71 -7.19 -22.68
C ASP A 115 -2.74 -8.37 -22.81
N ARG A 116 -1.46 -8.09 -23.12
CA ARG A 116 -0.43 -9.14 -23.18
C ARG A 116 -0.22 -9.85 -21.84
N LEU A 117 -0.40 -9.16 -20.71
CA LEU A 117 -0.29 -9.80 -19.39
C LEU A 117 -1.32 -10.92 -19.19
N ARG A 118 -2.48 -10.89 -19.86
CA ARG A 118 -3.49 -11.97 -19.82
C ARG A 118 -2.96 -13.33 -20.26
N LYS A 119 -1.90 -13.32 -21.08
CA LYS A 119 -1.33 -14.51 -21.70
C LYS A 119 -0.17 -15.08 -20.90
N VAL A 120 0.22 -14.41 -19.81
CA VAL A 120 1.41 -14.77 -19.05
C VAL A 120 1.03 -15.52 -17.79
N THR A 121 1.58 -16.71 -17.64
CA THR A 121 1.45 -17.51 -16.42
C THR A 121 2.54 -17.12 -15.41
N GLY A 122 2.22 -17.23 -14.11
CA GLY A 122 3.16 -16.98 -13.01
C GLY A 122 2.98 -15.64 -12.28
N TYR A 123 3.70 -15.47 -11.16
CA TYR A 123 3.51 -14.39 -10.18
C TYR A 123 4.68 -13.38 -10.08
N PRO A 124 4.93 -12.55 -11.09
CA PRO A 124 5.85 -11.43 -10.96
C PRO A 124 5.06 -10.20 -10.51
N LEU A 125 4.80 -10.10 -9.21
CA LEU A 125 4.11 -8.98 -8.54
C LEU A 125 4.66 -7.60 -8.93
N GLY A 126 5.93 -7.52 -9.35
CA GLY A 126 6.54 -6.29 -9.81
C GLY A 126 5.92 -5.70 -11.09
N ARG A 127 5.45 -6.54 -12.03
CA ARG A 127 4.96 -6.07 -13.35
C ARG A 127 3.59 -5.39 -13.25
N SER A 128 2.65 -6.03 -12.56
CA SER A 128 1.29 -5.51 -12.35
C SER A 128 1.33 -4.18 -11.59
N GLY A 129 2.11 -4.10 -10.51
CA GLY A 129 2.29 -2.85 -9.75
C GLY A 129 2.94 -1.74 -10.57
N ALA A 130 3.97 -2.05 -11.37
CA ALA A 130 4.62 -1.05 -12.23
C ALA A 130 3.70 -0.56 -13.35
N LEU A 131 2.97 -1.49 -13.98
CA LEU A 131 2.01 -1.16 -15.04
C LEU A 131 0.86 -0.31 -14.51
N ALA A 132 0.25 -0.71 -13.39
CA ALA A 132 -0.80 0.08 -12.75
C ALA A 132 -0.29 1.45 -12.29
N GLY A 133 0.92 1.50 -11.74
CA GLY A 133 1.60 2.73 -11.36
C GLY A 133 1.75 3.69 -12.55
N ALA A 134 2.20 3.17 -13.70
CA ALA A 134 2.37 3.94 -14.92
C ALA A 134 1.04 4.40 -15.52
N LEU A 135 0.07 3.50 -15.64
CA LEU A 135 -1.27 3.81 -16.16
C LEU A 135 -2.00 4.85 -15.31
N ALA A 136 -1.78 4.85 -13.98
CA ALA A 136 -2.38 5.83 -13.08
C ALA A 136 -1.82 7.26 -13.23
N GLU A 137 -0.72 7.45 -13.97
CA GLU A 137 -0.22 8.79 -14.34
C GLU A 137 -1.04 9.44 -15.47
N PHE A 138 -1.89 8.68 -16.16
CA PHE A 138 -2.73 9.18 -17.24
C PHE A 138 -4.13 9.56 -16.73
N ASP A 139 -4.56 10.78 -17.04
CA ASP A 139 -5.94 11.24 -16.85
C ASP A 139 -6.81 10.89 -18.07
N ASP A 140 -6.82 9.60 -18.45
CA ASP A 140 -7.55 9.11 -19.62
C ASP A 140 -8.64 8.09 -19.21
N PRO A 141 -9.87 8.22 -19.72
CA PRO A 141 -10.98 7.32 -19.35
C PRO A 141 -10.71 5.85 -19.68
N ARG A 142 -9.87 5.53 -20.67
CA ARG A 142 -9.49 4.15 -21.01
C ARG A 142 -8.82 3.43 -19.85
N VAL A 143 -8.11 4.16 -18.97
CA VAL A 143 -7.48 3.58 -17.77
C VAL A 143 -8.54 3.05 -16.80
N LEU A 144 -9.62 3.81 -16.56
CA LEU A 144 -10.72 3.35 -15.72
C LEU A 144 -11.54 2.25 -16.39
N THR A 145 -11.73 2.31 -17.71
CA THR A 145 -12.36 1.21 -18.47
C THR A 145 -11.58 -0.09 -18.30
N LEU A 146 -10.25 -0.04 -18.42
CA LEU A 146 -9.38 -1.20 -18.15
C LEU A 146 -9.57 -1.70 -16.71
N ALA A 147 -9.47 -0.82 -15.71
CA ALA A 147 -9.61 -1.18 -14.31
C ALA A 147 -10.96 -1.86 -14.03
N ARG A 148 -12.07 -1.29 -14.51
CA ARG A 148 -13.42 -1.85 -14.36
C ARG A 148 -13.56 -3.22 -15.04
N SER A 149 -12.97 -3.40 -16.22
CA SER A 149 -13.02 -4.68 -16.94
C SER A 149 -12.16 -5.78 -16.29
N ALA A 150 -11.07 -5.41 -15.64
CA ALA A 150 -10.12 -6.34 -15.05
C ALA A 150 -10.38 -6.65 -13.56
N TYR A 151 -11.19 -5.82 -12.88
CA TYR A 151 -11.52 -5.99 -11.47
C TYR A 151 -12.38 -7.23 -11.23
N GLY A 152 -11.85 -8.16 -10.45
CA GLY A 152 -12.49 -9.46 -10.18
C GLY A 152 -12.25 -10.49 -11.29
N SER A 153 -11.34 -10.20 -12.23
CA SER A 153 -11.00 -11.18 -13.27
C SER A 153 -10.29 -12.39 -12.67
N GLU A 154 -10.49 -13.56 -13.29
CA GLU A 154 -9.78 -14.80 -12.93
C GLU A 154 -8.26 -14.71 -13.14
N HIS A 155 -7.79 -13.67 -13.85
CA HIS A 155 -6.38 -13.49 -14.15
C HIS A 155 -5.68 -12.64 -13.06
N PRO A 156 -4.88 -13.24 -12.16
CA PRO A 156 -4.44 -12.56 -10.93
C PRO A 156 -3.63 -11.29 -11.18
N LEU A 157 -2.81 -11.26 -12.24
CA LEU A 157 -2.01 -10.07 -12.56
C LEU A 157 -2.86 -8.89 -13.05
N LEU A 158 -3.92 -9.16 -13.81
CA LEU A 158 -4.80 -8.10 -14.31
C LEU A 158 -5.69 -7.59 -13.21
N ASP A 159 -6.18 -8.51 -12.41
CA ASP A 159 -6.94 -8.18 -11.22
C ASP A 159 -6.13 -7.30 -10.25
N GLN A 160 -4.85 -7.62 -10.06
CA GLN A 160 -3.93 -6.79 -9.29
C GLN A 160 -3.71 -5.41 -9.91
N VAL A 161 -3.63 -5.32 -11.25
CA VAL A 161 -3.59 -4.02 -11.95
C VAL A 161 -4.84 -3.21 -11.64
N ALA A 162 -6.02 -3.82 -11.73
CA ALA A 162 -7.29 -3.18 -11.44
C ALA A 162 -7.37 -2.67 -9.99
N LEU A 163 -6.94 -3.47 -9.02
CA LEU A 163 -6.89 -3.09 -7.60
C LEU A 163 -6.04 -1.83 -7.38
N HIS A 164 -4.83 -1.79 -7.95
CA HIS A 164 -3.95 -0.62 -7.84
C HIS A 164 -4.49 0.61 -8.59
N LEU A 165 -5.13 0.40 -9.74
CA LEU A 165 -5.77 1.49 -10.48
C LEU A 165 -6.94 2.08 -9.69
N PHE A 166 -7.79 1.25 -9.08
CA PHE A 166 -8.87 1.74 -8.22
C PHE A 166 -8.35 2.52 -7.03
N GLU A 167 -7.28 2.06 -6.36
CA GLU A 167 -6.69 2.81 -5.24
C GLU A 167 -6.36 4.26 -5.59
N ARG A 168 -5.91 4.52 -6.82
CA ARG A 168 -5.47 5.84 -7.28
C ARG A 168 -6.56 6.61 -8.04
N ARG A 169 -7.45 5.91 -8.74
CA ARG A 169 -8.31 6.49 -9.77
C ARG A 169 -9.80 6.19 -9.62
N ALA A 170 -10.19 5.30 -8.71
CA ALA A 170 -11.61 5.02 -8.48
C ALA A 170 -12.40 6.32 -8.27
N THR A 171 -13.64 6.27 -8.71
CA THR A 171 -14.66 7.31 -8.57
C THR A 171 -15.77 6.81 -7.64
N LEU A 172 -16.71 7.69 -7.31
CA LEU A 172 -17.86 7.31 -6.48
C LEU A 172 -18.70 6.20 -7.13
N GLU A 173 -18.77 6.16 -8.46
CA GLU A 173 -19.48 5.11 -9.22
C GLU A 173 -18.89 3.70 -8.99
N ASP A 174 -17.61 3.63 -8.61
CA ASP A 174 -16.91 2.35 -8.42
C ASP A 174 -17.13 1.78 -7.01
N VAL A 175 -17.65 2.57 -6.06
CA VAL A 175 -17.84 2.16 -4.67
C VAL A 175 -18.70 0.90 -4.53
N PRO A 176 -19.91 0.79 -5.14
CA PRO A 176 -20.74 -0.41 -5.01
C PRO A 176 -20.01 -1.69 -5.42
N ARG A 177 -19.22 -1.62 -6.50
CA ARG A 177 -18.42 -2.76 -7.01
C ARG A 177 -17.31 -3.15 -6.04
N VAL A 178 -16.66 -2.18 -5.41
CA VAL A 178 -15.62 -2.45 -4.41
C VAL A 178 -16.20 -3.09 -3.16
N VAL A 179 -17.39 -2.64 -2.72
CA VAL A 179 -18.11 -3.24 -1.59
C VAL A 179 -18.57 -4.66 -1.91
N GLU A 180 -19.13 -4.89 -3.09
CA GLU A 180 -19.54 -6.23 -3.54
C GLU A 180 -18.36 -7.21 -3.52
N ARG A 181 -17.22 -6.81 -4.07
CA ARG A 181 -16.03 -7.66 -4.02
C ARG A 181 -15.56 -7.95 -2.59
N LEU A 182 -15.55 -6.93 -1.73
CA LEU A 182 -15.17 -7.11 -0.32
C LEU A 182 -16.06 -8.17 0.36
N ARG A 183 -17.37 -8.17 0.06
CA ARG A 183 -18.31 -9.19 0.54
C ARG A 183 -17.95 -10.58 0.06
N ASP A 184 -17.67 -10.74 -1.23
CA ASP A 184 -17.33 -12.04 -1.80
C ASP A 184 -16.03 -12.59 -1.22
N GLN A 185 -15.02 -11.75 -1.02
CA GLN A 185 -13.74 -12.17 -0.45
C GLN A 185 -13.85 -12.60 1.00
N TYR A 186 -14.78 -12.03 1.77
CA TYR A 186 -14.99 -12.48 3.14
C TYR A 186 -15.62 -13.88 3.21
N ARG A 187 -16.31 -14.32 2.15
CA ARG A 187 -16.80 -15.71 2.05
C ARG A 187 -15.66 -16.71 1.79
N THR A 188 -14.54 -16.25 1.24
CA THR A 188 -13.37 -17.08 0.89
C THR A 188 -12.07 -16.35 1.30
N PRO A 189 -11.72 -16.33 2.60
CA PRO A 189 -10.67 -15.47 3.16
C PRO A 189 -9.25 -15.97 2.86
N GLU A 190 -8.89 -15.99 1.58
CA GLU A 190 -7.56 -16.41 1.11
C GLU A 190 -6.62 -15.23 0.84
N ASP A 191 -7.15 -14.02 0.60
CA ASP A 191 -6.35 -12.87 0.15
C ASP A 191 -6.55 -11.57 0.96
N ASP A 192 -5.69 -11.37 1.97
CA ASP A 192 -5.58 -10.13 2.74
C ASP A 192 -5.25 -8.89 1.85
N HIS A 193 -4.65 -9.07 0.67
CA HIS A 193 -4.24 -7.96 -0.18
C HIS A 193 -5.43 -7.25 -0.80
N ALA A 194 -6.41 -8.00 -1.29
CA ALA A 194 -7.54 -7.39 -1.95
C ALA A 194 -8.46 -6.64 -0.96
N VAL A 195 -8.61 -7.15 0.26
CA VAL A 195 -9.26 -6.40 1.37
C VAL A 195 -8.52 -5.10 1.65
N ARG A 196 -7.18 -5.13 1.69
CA ARG A 196 -6.34 -3.94 1.87
C ARG A 196 -6.52 -2.91 0.75
N HIS A 197 -6.66 -3.36 -0.49
CA HIS A 197 -6.91 -2.50 -1.64
C HIS A 197 -8.33 -1.91 -1.57
N ALA A 198 -9.34 -2.71 -1.28
CA ALA A 198 -10.73 -2.24 -1.10
C ALA A 198 -10.83 -1.20 0.03
N ALA A 199 -10.22 -1.45 1.18
CA ALA A 199 -10.18 -0.49 2.29
C ALA A 199 -9.55 0.85 1.88
N GLN A 200 -8.44 0.84 1.13
CA GLN A 200 -7.82 2.08 0.65
C GLN A 200 -8.71 2.85 -0.31
N VAL A 201 -9.41 2.15 -1.21
CA VAL A 201 -10.37 2.77 -2.11
C VAL A 201 -11.53 3.41 -1.34
N LEU A 202 -12.19 2.62 -0.48
CA LEU A 202 -13.35 3.07 0.30
C LEU A 202 -13.00 4.23 1.25
N GLY A 203 -11.80 4.20 1.84
CA GLY A 203 -11.30 5.28 2.70
C GLY A 203 -11.06 6.62 1.99
N ARG A 204 -11.24 6.71 0.67
CA ARG A 204 -11.21 7.99 -0.09
C ARG A 204 -12.60 8.63 -0.24
N PHE A 205 -13.67 7.89 0.05
CA PHE A 205 -15.04 8.34 -0.14
C PHE A 205 -15.73 8.46 1.22
N PRO A 206 -15.68 9.63 1.89
CA PRO A 206 -16.41 9.83 3.13
C PRO A 206 -17.93 9.71 2.89
N GLY A 207 -18.67 9.36 3.95
CA GLY A 207 -20.14 9.38 3.93
C GLY A 207 -20.81 8.21 3.20
N GLN A 208 -20.07 7.15 2.82
CA GLN A 208 -20.68 5.92 2.29
C GLN A 208 -21.36 5.07 3.38
N GLY A 209 -21.31 5.54 4.63
CA GLY A 209 -21.84 4.82 5.77
C GLY A 209 -20.95 3.68 6.22
N TRP A 210 -21.39 3.02 7.27
CA TRP A 210 -20.65 1.92 7.89
C TRP A 210 -20.75 0.65 7.06
N ILE A 211 -19.60 0.01 6.79
CA ILE A 211 -19.50 -1.22 6.00
C ILE A 211 -19.07 -2.34 6.94
N ASP A 212 -19.98 -3.25 7.26
CA ASP A 212 -19.75 -4.31 8.26
C ASP A 212 -18.61 -5.25 7.85
N GLU A 213 -18.42 -5.50 6.56
CA GLU A 213 -17.34 -6.35 6.05
C GLU A 213 -15.95 -5.76 6.35
N LEU A 214 -15.82 -4.43 6.41
CA LEU A 214 -14.58 -3.80 6.88
C LEU A 214 -14.39 -3.97 8.38
N VAL A 215 -15.46 -3.99 9.18
CA VAL A 215 -15.34 -4.26 10.64
C VAL A 215 -14.83 -5.66 10.88
N HIS A 216 -15.43 -6.64 10.21
CA HIS A 216 -14.99 -8.02 10.28
C HIS A 216 -13.53 -8.16 9.85
N ALA A 217 -13.15 -7.57 8.72
CA ALA A 217 -11.76 -7.52 8.30
C ALA A 217 -10.84 -6.86 9.34
N ALA A 218 -11.27 -5.79 10.00
CA ALA A 218 -10.47 -5.14 11.04
C ALA A 218 -10.20 -6.04 12.25
N HIS A 219 -11.06 -7.02 12.53
CA HIS A 219 -10.86 -7.99 13.60
C HIS A 219 -10.03 -9.20 13.17
N ASP A 220 -10.24 -9.69 11.95
CA ASP A 220 -9.72 -10.99 11.51
C ASP A 220 -8.38 -10.91 10.77
N LEU A 221 -8.05 -9.74 10.20
CA LEU A 221 -6.82 -9.57 9.43
C LEU A 221 -5.58 -9.76 10.32
N ARG A 222 -4.77 -10.74 9.95
CA ARG A 222 -3.49 -11.04 10.60
C ARG A 222 -2.45 -9.96 10.33
N CYS A 223 -2.46 -9.42 9.10
CA CYS A 223 -1.54 -8.37 8.69
C CYS A 223 -1.92 -7.04 9.34
N ALA A 224 -1.07 -6.54 10.25
CA ALA A 224 -1.30 -5.27 10.96
C ALA A 224 -1.45 -4.08 9.99
N SER A 225 -0.67 -4.06 8.90
CA SER A 225 -0.79 -3.02 7.87
C SER A 225 -2.13 -3.06 7.14
N CYS A 226 -2.67 -4.26 6.85
CA CYS A 226 -3.99 -4.40 6.24
C CYS A 226 -5.08 -3.94 7.21
N ARG A 227 -5.02 -4.39 8.48
CA ARG A 227 -5.94 -3.99 9.53
C ARG A 227 -5.95 -2.47 9.75
N GLY A 228 -4.78 -1.83 9.80
CA GLY A 228 -4.66 -0.39 9.95
C GLY A 228 -5.30 0.41 8.80
N LYS A 229 -5.16 -0.08 7.56
CA LYS A 229 -5.83 0.51 6.39
C LYS A 229 -7.34 0.37 6.47
N THR A 230 -7.84 -0.79 6.92
CA THR A 230 -9.26 -1.03 7.17
C THR A 230 -9.83 -0.11 8.25
N LEU A 231 -9.14 0.02 9.38
CA LEU A 231 -9.54 0.93 10.46
C LEU A 231 -9.54 2.39 10.01
N ARG A 232 -8.53 2.81 9.23
CA ARG A 232 -8.50 4.13 8.62
C ARG A 232 -9.71 4.34 7.69
N ALA A 233 -10.04 3.36 6.85
CA ALA A 233 -11.20 3.45 5.98
C ALA A 233 -12.50 3.67 6.79
N LEU A 234 -12.74 2.85 7.82
CA LEU A 234 -13.89 3.00 8.73
C LEU A 234 -13.95 4.38 9.40
N SER A 235 -12.80 4.94 9.79
CA SER A 235 -12.74 6.29 10.37
C SER A 235 -13.14 7.40 9.40
N VAL A 236 -12.98 7.21 8.09
CA VAL A 236 -13.39 8.18 7.06
C VAL A 236 -14.85 7.97 6.67
N LEU A 237 -15.29 6.71 6.60
CA LEU A 237 -16.63 6.34 6.19
C LEU A 237 -17.71 6.82 7.19
N ASP A 238 -17.47 6.66 8.49
CA ASP A 238 -18.36 7.09 9.57
C ASP A 238 -17.53 7.34 10.85
N ALA A 239 -16.97 8.55 10.93
CA ALA A 239 -16.12 8.98 12.04
C ALA A 239 -16.82 8.88 13.41
N PRO A 240 -18.08 9.34 13.59
CA PRO A 240 -18.76 9.24 14.88
C PRO A 240 -18.93 7.80 15.37
N ARG A 241 -19.28 6.86 14.49
CA ARG A 241 -19.39 5.45 14.88
C ARG A 241 -18.02 4.83 15.13
N PHE A 242 -17.01 5.17 14.34
CA PHE A 242 -15.64 4.70 14.54
C PHE A 242 -15.07 5.11 15.90
N GLU A 243 -15.24 6.38 16.28
CA GLU A 243 -14.79 6.94 17.56
C GLU A 243 -15.37 6.17 18.75
N ARG A 244 -16.68 5.89 18.72
CA ARG A 244 -17.37 5.18 19.80
C ARG A 244 -17.05 3.68 19.89
N THR A 245 -16.55 3.07 18.81
CA THR A 245 -16.44 1.60 18.72
C THR A 245 -15.01 1.09 18.62
N LEU A 246 -14.23 1.59 17.65
CA LEU A 246 -12.95 1.01 17.25
C LEU A 246 -11.73 1.89 17.57
N ALA A 247 -11.92 3.20 17.72
CA ALA A 247 -10.83 4.13 17.98
C ALA A 247 -10.01 3.78 19.23
N ARG A 248 -10.68 3.29 20.28
CA ARG A 248 -10.01 2.82 21.50
C ARG A 248 -9.08 1.63 21.18
N ALA A 249 -9.57 0.61 20.48
CA ALA A 249 -8.79 -0.59 20.16
C ALA A 249 -7.49 -0.27 19.40
N CYS A 250 -7.51 0.78 18.56
CA CYS A 250 -6.35 1.24 17.82
C CYS A 250 -5.13 1.59 18.70
N LEU A 251 -5.34 2.06 19.95
CA LEU A 251 -4.25 2.40 20.89
C LEU A 251 -3.43 1.18 21.35
N TRP A 252 -3.93 -0.03 21.11
CA TRP A 252 -3.29 -1.30 21.46
C TRP A 252 -2.82 -2.08 20.22
N ASP A 253 -2.93 -1.50 19.03
CA ASP A 253 -2.38 -2.14 17.83
C ASP A 253 -0.83 -2.20 17.88
N CYS A 254 -0.24 -3.08 17.07
CA CYS A 254 1.19 -3.18 16.88
C CYS A 254 1.70 -2.35 15.70
N ASP A 255 0.82 -1.87 14.83
CA ASP A 255 1.14 -0.94 13.76
C ASP A 255 1.07 0.52 14.24
N ASP A 256 2.18 1.24 14.12
CA ASP A 256 2.29 2.63 14.61
C ASP A 256 1.29 3.57 13.93
N ALA A 257 1.01 3.40 12.64
CA ALA A 257 0.04 4.24 11.94
C ALA A 257 -1.39 4.05 12.50
N THR A 258 -1.71 2.83 12.93
CA THR A 258 -2.96 2.48 13.61
C THR A 258 -3.00 3.04 15.03
N VAL A 259 -1.90 2.94 15.79
CA VAL A 259 -1.78 3.58 17.10
C VAL A 259 -1.97 5.09 16.99
N GLY A 260 -1.30 5.73 16.03
CA GLY A 260 -1.46 7.16 15.74
C GLY A 260 -2.90 7.54 15.36
N LEU A 261 -3.64 6.66 14.68
CA LEU A 261 -5.08 6.84 14.44
C LEU A 261 -5.86 6.86 15.76
N GLY A 262 -5.66 5.86 16.62
CA GLY A 262 -6.27 5.83 17.96
C GLY A 262 -5.89 7.04 18.82
N ILE A 263 -4.63 7.47 18.76
CA ILE A 263 -4.15 8.68 19.44
C ILE A 263 -4.88 9.91 18.94
N ARG A 264 -5.38 9.99 17.71
CA ARG A 264 -6.13 11.16 17.23
C ARG A 264 -7.64 11.07 17.46
N THR A 265 -8.20 9.87 17.51
CA THR A 265 -9.66 9.68 17.49
C THR A 265 -10.25 9.09 18.76
N ALA A 266 -9.49 8.39 19.61
CA ALA A 266 -10.06 7.76 20.81
C ALA A 266 -10.63 8.80 21.80
N PRO A 267 -11.85 8.62 22.32
CA PRO A 267 -12.48 9.58 23.22
C PRO A 267 -11.75 9.61 24.58
N LEU A 268 -11.38 10.81 25.05
CA LEU A 268 -10.51 10.99 26.23
C LEU A 268 -11.19 10.64 27.56
N ASP A 269 -12.52 10.68 27.60
CA ASP A 269 -13.35 10.29 28.74
C ASP A 269 -13.53 8.76 28.82
N ALA A 270 -13.20 8.01 27.76
CA ALA A 270 -13.32 6.57 27.79
C ALA A 270 -12.29 5.93 28.75
N PRO A 271 -12.71 4.90 29.51
CA PRO A 271 -11.82 4.18 30.42
C PRO A 271 -10.55 3.71 29.72
N LEU A 272 -9.42 3.84 30.42
CA LEU A 272 -8.09 3.41 30.01
C LEU A 272 -7.45 4.21 28.86
N VAL A 273 -8.17 5.10 28.18
CA VAL A 273 -7.60 5.94 27.11
C VAL A 273 -6.53 6.88 27.66
N ARG A 274 -6.85 7.71 28.66
CA ARG A 274 -5.86 8.62 29.29
C ARG A 274 -4.63 7.89 29.84
N PRO A 275 -4.77 6.84 30.68
CA PRO A 275 -3.61 6.07 31.13
C PRO A 275 -2.76 5.52 29.99
N ARG A 276 -3.41 5.03 28.92
CA ARG A 276 -2.70 4.50 27.75
C ARG A 276 -1.94 5.60 27.00
N LEU A 277 -2.55 6.77 26.81
CA LEU A 277 -1.88 7.92 26.19
C LEU A 277 -0.67 8.39 27.01
N VAL A 278 -0.77 8.41 28.34
CA VAL A 278 0.38 8.72 29.22
C VAL A 278 1.50 7.70 29.02
N ALA A 279 1.17 6.41 28.97
CA ALA A 279 2.14 5.37 28.72
C ALA A 279 2.80 5.49 27.33
N LEU A 280 2.04 5.84 26.30
CA LEU A 280 2.55 6.10 24.94
C LEU A 280 3.45 7.34 24.90
N ALA A 281 3.04 8.43 25.56
CA ALA A 281 3.80 9.67 25.69
C ALA A 281 5.14 9.50 26.42
N ALA A 282 5.22 8.55 27.34
CA ALA A 282 6.43 8.22 28.09
C ALA A 282 7.41 7.32 27.31
N ARG A 283 6.99 6.69 26.20
CA ARG A 283 7.90 5.90 25.37
C ARG A 283 8.96 6.83 24.78
N ARG A 284 10.24 6.47 24.96
CA ARG A 284 11.33 7.09 24.18
C ARG A 284 11.12 6.73 22.72
N ALA A 285 11.38 7.65 21.80
CA ALA A 285 11.35 7.34 20.37
C ALA A 285 12.36 6.22 20.08
N ILE A 286 11.86 5.01 19.78
CA ILE A 286 12.71 3.84 19.53
C ILE A 286 13.22 3.85 18.07
N SER A 287 12.51 4.53 17.18
CA SER A 287 12.89 4.67 15.77
C SER A 287 13.38 6.09 15.46
N PRO A 288 14.47 6.26 14.69
CA PRO A 288 14.88 7.55 14.12
C PRO A 288 13.92 8.06 13.04
N HIS A 289 13.01 7.22 12.54
CA HIS A 289 11.82 7.61 11.78
C HIS A 289 10.60 7.74 12.70
N GLY A 290 10.87 8.05 13.98
CA GLY A 290 9.97 7.91 15.12
C GLY A 290 8.57 8.31 14.75
N SER A 291 7.63 7.39 14.92
CA SER A 291 6.23 7.77 14.86
C SER A 291 6.05 8.92 15.83
N ASP A 292 5.54 10.04 15.32
CA ASP A 292 5.21 11.22 16.10
C ASP A 292 4.18 10.92 17.20
N ASP A 293 3.79 9.66 17.40
CA ASP A 293 2.83 9.17 18.38
C ASP A 293 3.10 9.66 19.80
N ALA A 294 4.36 9.65 20.26
CA ALA A 294 4.68 10.16 21.60
C ALA A 294 4.43 11.68 21.69
N MET A 295 4.77 12.43 20.64
CA MET A 295 4.51 13.87 20.55
C MET A 295 3.01 14.15 20.44
N HIS A 296 2.31 13.44 19.56
CA HIS A 296 0.86 13.54 19.37
C HIS A 296 0.09 13.16 20.65
N ALA A 297 0.52 12.14 21.37
CA ALA A 297 -0.09 11.76 22.65
C ALA A 297 0.08 12.85 23.72
N ARG A 298 1.28 13.45 23.82
CA ARG A 298 1.52 14.59 24.73
C ARG A 298 0.68 15.80 24.35
N HIS A 299 0.66 16.14 23.07
CA HIS A 299 -0.14 17.25 22.57
C HIS A 299 -1.62 17.02 22.86
N ARG A 300 -2.13 15.81 22.60
CA ARG A 300 -3.53 15.50 22.85
C ARG A 300 -3.92 15.50 24.32
N LEU A 301 -3.03 15.05 25.21
CA LEU A 301 -3.23 15.13 26.66
C LEU A 301 -3.21 16.58 27.19
N ALA A 302 -2.54 17.50 26.49
CA ALA A 302 -2.48 18.90 26.90
C ALA A 302 -3.74 19.69 26.54
N ILE A 303 -4.45 19.30 25.47
CA ILE A 303 -5.64 20.01 24.97
C ILE A 303 -6.96 19.53 25.57
N GLY A 304 -6.98 18.42 26.32
CA GLY A 304 -8.22 17.83 26.86
C GLY A 304 -8.06 17.25 28.25
#